data_AF-A0A7X5VRX8-F1
#
_entry.id   AF-A0A7X5VRX8-F1
#
_cell.length_a   1.000
_cell.length_b   1.000
_cell.length_c   1.000
_cell.angle_alpha   90.00
_cell.angle_beta   90.00
_cell.angle_gamma   90.00
#
_symmetry.space_group_name_H-M   'P 1'
#
loop_
_entity.id
_entity.type
_entity.pdbx_description
1 polymer ?
#
loop_
_entity_poly.entity_id
_entity_poly.type
_entity_poly.pdbx_seq_one_letter_code
_entity_poly.pdbx_strand_id
1 'polypeptide(L)'
;MALQPGTFNGLPNILDPNQDPTTKAAFNNPPYAYGIVERTFSEYKAGLISETLVTDFANLPVELQAPGGALAFAYNAAMQAGGTYEDGSPRTFNCQGCHMRPDVGEGCNKNGAPTRADLPKHDQSGGNYWMWPLIQYQDQQGTLRLGGGLTAGQIAAMDAGEQRSKQQLQMAATLDVVGDTVTVTNLTGHKLISGYPEGRRMWLNIKWYDDSETLLREDGAYGPIGATFVNPVDNTPFEPQSLLDPYDPNTKVYMAHYAMTQEWASTLADVVDPAAGTSFGSIVLDYDRYTGAPGPTIADLAGGSLGAYHETFHFVLNNHVSSDNRIPPYGMRYDIAKTRNALPVPEDQYGSPGPGGSFDHQDTVDLNPPQGATYADITLYYQGTSWEYVQFLWLANNTAPGEFLADEGVNMLDAWINADPDAPMVPPFVMTTASWGASSCAVTEPTEATCDDGVDNDCDGLVDTADPDCSGCTPSAADDVTCDGIDDDCNGLIDDGYVPVPTSSTCGIGECGATGFLECVDGSTVDVCTPGSPGNGRTVRRPDLRRQPGQRLRRLRGRPGHRLRAGRLFDLLFQADLQRAGGLQVEQQEQGLPAALAAVPVTIRDSRRVG
;
A
#
# COMPACT_ATOMS: atom_id res chain seq x y z
N MET A 1 15.29 -14.48 31.29
CA MET A 1 16.75 -14.25 31.44
C MET A 1 17.18 -13.43 30.24
N ALA A 2 17.59 -12.18 30.43
CA ALA A 2 18.03 -11.34 29.30
C ALA A 2 19.35 -11.90 28.76
N LEU A 3 19.40 -12.17 27.44
CA LEU A 3 20.63 -12.59 26.77
C LEU A 3 21.60 -11.41 26.68
N GLN A 4 22.89 -11.68 26.83
CA GLN A 4 23.93 -10.65 26.73
C GLN A 4 23.98 -10.09 25.29
N PRO A 5 24.06 -8.75 25.12
CA PRO A 5 24.20 -8.13 23.80
C PRO A 5 25.35 -8.74 22.98
N GLY A 6 25.14 -8.97 21.68
CA GLY A 6 26.16 -9.50 20.76
C GLY A 6 26.34 -11.03 20.76
N THR A 7 25.58 -11.79 21.55
CA THR A 7 25.65 -13.27 21.57
C THR A 7 24.72 -13.95 20.55
N PHE A 8 23.94 -13.17 19.79
CA PHE A 8 23.03 -13.65 18.77
C PHE A 8 23.73 -13.77 17.41
N ASN A 9 23.73 -14.97 16.81
CA ASN A 9 24.38 -15.22 15.52
C ASN A 9 23.41 -15.34 14.33
N GLY A 10 22.09 -15.18 14.53
CA GLY A 10 21.09 -15.11 13.45
C GLY A 10 20.93 -16.35 12.57
N LEU A 11 21.61 -17.48 12.86
CA LEU A 11 21.60 -18.65 11.99
C LEU A 11 20.34 -19.50 12.18
N PRO A 12 19.59 -19.81 11.09
CA PRO A 12 18.53 -20.81 11.11
C PRO A 12 19.07 -22.19 11.51
N ASN A 13 18.28 -22.96 12.26
CA ASN A 13 18.61 -24.27 12.86
C ASN A 13 19.04 -25.38 11.87
N ILE A 14 19.16 -25.11 10.57
CA ILE A 14 19.60 -26.08 9.56
C ILE A 14 21.07 -26.49 9.76
N LEU A 15 21.87 -25.75 10.53
CA LEU A 15 23.29 -26.03 10.70
C LEU A 15 23.67 -26.71 12.04
N ASP A 16 22.75 -26.83 13.01
CA ASP A 16 23.00 -27.60 14.24
C ASP A 16 21.70 -28.24 14.81
N PRO A 17 21.47 -29.54 14.55
CA PRO A 17 20.28 -30.25 15.03
C PRO A 17 20.23 -30.44 16.56
N ASN A 18 21.26 -30.03 17.31
CA ASN A 18 21.28 -30.13 18.78
C ASN A 18 20.85 -28.83 19.49
N GLN A 19 20.52 -27.76 18.77
CA GLN A 19 20.06 -26.52 19.38
C GLN A 19 18.54 -26.48 19.50
N ASP A 20 18.06 -26.53 20.74
CA ASP A 20 16.65 -26.37 21.07
C ASP A 20 16.16 -24.97 20.64
N PRO A 21 15.25 -24.86 19.66
CA PRO A 21 14.76 -23.59 19.16
C PRO A 21 14.05 -22.76 20.25
N THR A 22 13.50 -23.40 21.30
CA THR A 22 12.84 -22.70 22.41
C THR A 22 13.82 -21.88 23.25
N THR A 23 15.13 -22.14 23.15
CA THR A 23 16.16 -21.35 23.85
C THR A 23 16.55 -20.07 23.10
N LYS A 24 16.07 -19.89 21.86
CA LYS A 24 16.47 -18.74 21.03
C LYS A 24 15.74 -17.47 21.46
N ALA A 25 16.42 -16.33 21.28
CA ALA A 25 15.88 -15.01 21.60
C ALA A 25 14.50 -14.77 20.96
N ALA A 26 14.32 -15.12 19.69
CA ALA A 26 13.08 -14.92 18.95
C ALA A 26 11.87 -15.71 19.51
N PHE A 27 12.10 -16.85 20.18
CA PHE A 27 11.03 -17.65 20.80
C PHE A 27 10.78 -17.26 22.27
N ASN A 28 11.77 -16.65 22.94
CA ASN A 28 11.64 -16.17 24.32
C ASN A 28 11.20 -14.70 24.43
N ASN A 29 11.35 -13.92 23.34
CA ASN A 29 11.02 -12.51 23.28
C ASN A 29 10.11 -12.31 22.06
N PRO A 30 8.81 -12.59 22.19
CA PRO A 30 7.90 -12.39 21.08
C PRO A 30 7.94 -10.92 20.65
N PRO A 31 8.05 -10.61 19.35
CA PRO A 31 8.19 -9.24 18.87
C PRO A 31 7.09 -8.28 19.40
N TYR A 32 5.86 -8.80 19.54
CA TYR A 32 4.72 -8.04 20.04
C TYR A 32 4.82 -7.62 21.52
N ALA A 33 5.74 -8.19 22.30
CA ALA A 33 5.87 -7.88 23.73
C ALA A 33 6.69 -6.62 24.02
N TYR A 34 7.40 -6.08 23.02
CA TYR A 34 8.32 -4.95 23.20
C TYR A 34 8.11 -3.84 22.16
N GLY A 35 7.65 -4.19 20.96
CA GLY A 35 7.31 -3.20 19.94
C GLY A 35 5.99 -2.52 20.26
N ILE A 36 6.02 -1.19 20.39
CA ILE A 36 4.81 -0.38 20.50
C ILE A 36 4.39 0.21 19.15
N VAL A 37 5.37 0.45 18.27
CA VAL A 37 5.18 0.92 16.91
C VAL A 37 4.88 -0.25 15.98
N GLU A 38 4.09 -0.02 14.93
CA GLU A 38 3.64 -1.01 13.94
C GLU A 38 2.96 -2.25 14.56
N ARG A 39 1.66 -2.15 14.81
CA ARG A 39 0.89 -3.18 15.51
C ARG A 39 -0.13 -3.89 14.64
N THR A 40 -0.11 -3.73 13.32
CA THR A 40 -1.10 -4.30 12.39
C THR A 40 -1.33 -5.80 12.62
N PHE A 41 -0.25 -6.60 12.71
CA PHE A 41 -0.37 -8.03 12.98
C PHE A 41 -0.84 -8.34 14.41
N SER A 42 -0.51 -7.48 15.37
CA SER A 42 -0.98 -7.59 16.75
C SER A 42 -2.48 -7.33 16.86
N GLU A 43 -2.95 -6.26 16.22
CA GLU A 43 -4.35 -5.87 16.08
C GLU A 43 -5.15 -6.97 15.37
N TYR A 44 -4.65 -7.45 14.22
CA TYR A 44 -5.29 -8.51 13.44
C TYR A 44 -5.46 -9.82 14.23
N LYS A 45 -4.42 -10.26 14.93
CA LYS A 45 -4.50 -11.47 15.76
C LYS A 45 -5.33 -11.31 17.03
N ALA A 46 -5.66 -10.09 17.42
CA ALA A 46 -6.59 -9.86 18.53
C ALA A 46 -8.06 -10.00 18.08
N GLY A 47 -8.37 -9.78 16.80
CA GLY A 47 -9.71 -9.88 16.22
C GLY A 47 -10.14 -11.29 15.80
N LEU A 48 -11.46 -11.50 15.69
CA LEU A 48 -12.07 -12.74 15.22
C LEU A 48 -12.01 -12.92 13.70
N ILE A 49 -11.86 -11.83 12.94
CA ILE A 49 -11.70 -11.88 11.48
C ILE A 49 -10.56 -12.83 11.09
N SER A 50 -9.47 -12.84 11.85
CA SER A 50 -8.31 -13.70 11.60
C SER A 50 -8.58 -15.22 11.66
N GLU A 51 -9.67 -15.60 12.33
CA GLU A 51 -10.11 -16.97 12.59
C GLU A 51 -11.40 -17.31 11.81
N THR A 52 -12.05 -16.32 11.22
CA THR A 52 -13.33 -16.47 10.53
C THR A 52 -13.11 -17.08 9.15
N LEU A 53 -13.82 -18.18 8.85
CA LEU A 53 -13.80 -18.80 7.53
C LEU A 53 -14.46 -17.88 6.51
N VAL A 54 -13.90 -17.81 5.31
CA VAL A 54 -14.49 -17.03 4.22
C VAL A 54 -15.89 -17.56 3.87
N THR A 55 -16.11 -18.87 3.96
CA THR A 55 -17.42 -19.50 3.75
C THR A 55 -18.47 -19.11 4.80
N ASP A 56 -18.06 -18.55 5.94
CA ASP A 56 -18.96 -18.08 7.00
C ASP A 56 -19.30 -16.59 6.88
N PHE A 57 -18.95 -15.93 5.77
CA PHE A 57 -19.22 -14.50 5.54
C PHE A 57 -20.68 -14.11 5.80
N ALA A 58 -21.65 -14.90 5.33
CA ALA A 58 -23.07 -14.64 5.54
C ALA A 58 -23.53 -14.74 7.02
N ASN A 59 -22.70 -15.31 7.90
CA ASN A 59 -22.95 -15.41 9.34
C ASN A 59 -22.35 -14.23 10.13
N LEU A 60 -21.57 -13.35 9.48
CA LEU A 60 -21.07 -12.13 10.11
C LEU A 60 -22.24 -11.18 10.43
N PRO A 61 -22.07 -10.24 11.36
CA PRO A 61 -22.96 -9.09 11.50
C PRO A 61 -23.23 -8.40 10.15
N VAL A 62 -24.45 -7.90 9.95
CA VAL A 62 -24.91 -7.40 8.65
C VAL A 62 -24.09 -6.21 8.14
N GLU A 63 -23.65 -5.36 9.06
CA GLU A 63 -22.79 -4.20 8.80
C GLU A 63 -21.42 -4.61 8.22
N LEU A 64 -20.90 -5.78 8.59
CA LEU A 64 -19.65 -6.33 8.05
C LEU A 64 -19.84 -7.01 6.69
N GLN A 65 -21.09 -7.22 6.28
CA GLN A 65 -21.45 -7.75 4.96
C GLN A 65 -21.65 -6.65 3.92
N ALA A 66 -21.30 -5.39 4.24
CA ALA A 66 -21.47 -4.24 3.37
C ALA A 66 -21.02 -4.53 1.92
N PRO A 67 -21.91 -4.35 0.92
CA PRO A 67 -21.52 -4.37 -0.48
C PRO A 67 -20.38 -3.37 -0.71
N GLY A 68 -19.33 -3.79 -1.40
CA GLY A 68 -18.13 -2.96 -1.57
C GLY A 68 -17.16 -2.94 -0.39
N GLY A 69 -17.49 -3.58 0.74
CA GLY A 69 -16.59 -3.69 1.90
C GLY A 69 -15.42 -4.67 1.70
N ALA A 70 -14.33 -4.49 2.43
CA ALA A 70 -13.10 -5.28 2.27
C ALA A 70 -13.33 -6.79 2.47
N LEU A 71 -14.19 -7.17 3.43
CA LEU A 71 -14.57 -8.57 3.65
C LEU A 71 -15.42 -9.12 2.49
N ALA A 72 -16.37 -8.34 1.97
CA ALA A 72 -17.19 -8.73 0.83
C ALA A 72 -16.34 -8.97 -0.42
N PHE A 73 -15.37 -8.09 -0.69
CA PHE A 73 -14.43 -8.26 -1.79
C PHE A 73 -13.55 -9.51 -1.65
N ALA A 74 -13.02 -9.77 -0.46
CA ALA A 74 -12.23 -10.98 -0.21
C ALA A 74 -13.09 -12.25 -0.34
N TYR A 75 -14.34 -12.20 0.11
CA TYR A 75 -15.33 -13.26 -0.05
C TYR A 75 -15.62 -13.54 -1.53
N ASN A 76 -16.03 -12.54 -2.29
CA ASN A 76 -16.39 -12.68 -3.70
C ASN A 76 -15.23 -13.23 -4.54
N ALA A 77 -14.00 -12.75 -4.30
CA ALA A 77 -12.81 -13.28 -4.96
C ALA A 77 -12.61 -14.78 -4.63
N ALA A 78 -12.73 -15.16 -3.35
CA ALA A 78 -12.55 -16.55 -2.94
C ALA A 78 -13.66 -17.49 -3.44
N MET A 79 -14.87 -16.97 -3.69
CA MET A 79 -15.98 -17.76 -4.20
C MET A 79 -15.74 -18.27 -5.62
N GLN A 80 -14.83 -17.66 -6.39
CA GLN A 80 -14.38 -18.20 -7.69
C GLN A 80 -13.77 -19.61 -7.56
N ALA A 81 -13.15 -19.91 -6.41
CA ALA A 81 -12.63 -21.23 -6.04
C ALA A 81 -13.55 -22.00 -5.07
N GLY A 82 -14.80 -21.57 -4.89
CA GLY A 82 -15.77 -22.20 -3.98
C GLY A 82 -15.60 -21.84 -2.50
N GLY A 83 -14.86 -20.77 -2.18
CA GLY A 83 -14.70 -20.25 -0.82
C GLY A 83 -13.58 -20.89 0.01
N THR A 84 -13.00 -22.00 -0.45
CA THR A 84 -11.81 -22.64 0.12
C THR A 84 -10.58 -22.43 -0.77
N TYR A 85 -9.43 -23.04 -0.42
CA TYR A 85 -8.37 -23.25 -1.41
C TYR A 85 -8.75 -24.40 -2.35
N GLU A 86 -8.18 -24.45 -3.56
CA GLU A 86 -8.46 -25.52 -4.54
C GLU A 86 -8.08 -26.90 -4.03
N ASP A 87 -7.10 -26.98 -3.11
CA ASP A 87 -6.69 -28.24 -2.47
C ASP A 87 -7.66 -28.70 -1.36
N GLY A 88 -8.74 -27.95 -1.12
CA GLY A 88 -9.75 -28.22 -0.10
C GLY A 88 -9.41 -27.69 1.29
N SER A 89 -8.26 -27.02 1.47
CA SER A 89 -7.91 -26.42 2.75
C SER A 89 -8.86 -25.26 3.11
N PRO A 90 -9.25 -25.12 4.39
CA PRO A 90 -10.08 -23.98 4.81
C PRO A 90 -9.37 -22.65 4.55
N ARG A 91 -10.13 -21.65 4.12
CA ARG A 91 -9.66 -20.28 3.92
C ARG A 91 -10.30 -19.38 4.98
N THR A 92 -9.50 -18.58 5.66
CA THR A 92 -9.96 -17.52 6.56
C THR A 92 -9.72 -16.14 5.94
N PHE A 93 -10.32 -15.10 6.51
CA PHE A 93 -10.00 -13.70 6.21
C PHE A 93 -8.61 -13.31 6.76
N ASN A 94 -7.58 -13.98 6.27
CA ASN A 94 -6.20 -13.70 6.60
C ASN A 94 -5.60 -12.59 5.74
N CYS A 95 -4.40 -12.13 6.10
CA CYS A 95 -3.70 -11.06 5.38
C CYS A 95 -3.64 -11.35 3.87
N GLN A 96 -3.36 -12.60 3.48
CA GLN A 96 -3.33 -13.01 2.08
C GLN A 96 -4.73 -13.06 1.46
N GLY A 97 -5.75 -13.48 2.20
CA GLY A 97 -7.14 -13.47 1.75
C GLY A 97 -7.61 -12.06 1.36
N CYS A 98 -7.19 -11.04 2.11
CA CYS A 98 -7.59 -9.65 1.86
C CYS A 98 -6.63 -8.90 0.91
N HIS A 99 -5.31 -9.06 1.05
CA HIS A 99 -4.30 -8.28 0.30
C HIS A 99 -3.62 -9.05 -0.83
N MET A 100 -3.83 -10.36 -0.91
CA MET A 100 -3.42 -11.22 -2.03
C MET A 100 -4.61 -12.04 -2.53
N ARG A 101 -5.72 -11.32 -2.77
CA ARG A 101 -7.01 -11.90 -3.15
C ARG A 101 -6.81 -12.95 -4.25
N PRO A 102 -7.48 -14.12 -4.14
CA PRO A 102 -7.39 -15.15 -5.16
C PRO A 102 -7.91 -14.62 -6.50
N ASP A 103 -7.25 -15.05 -7.56
CA ASP A 103 -7.54 -14.69 -8.95
C ASP A 103 -7.41 -15.93 -9.84
N VAL A 104 -7.98 -15.88 -11.05
CA VAL A 104 -7.91 -16.97 -12.02
C VAL A 104 -6.69 -16.77 -12.92
N GLY A 105 -5.80 -17.75 -12.97
CA GLY A 105 -4.64 -17.65 -13.86
C GLY A 105 -3.73 -18.87 -13.87
N GLU A 106 -2.58 -18.75 -14.52
CA GLU A 106 -1.52 -19.74 -14.48
C GLU A 106 -0.41 -19.31 -13.52
N GLY A 107 0.05 -20.23 -12.65
CA GLY A 107 1.08 -19.89 -11.65
C GLY A 107 2.48 -19.67 -12.23
N CYS A 108 2.69 -19.91 -13.53
CA CYS A 108 3.95 -19.64 -14.20
C CYS A 108 3.76 -19.58 -15.71
N ASN A 109 4.61 -18.81 -16.39
CA ASN A 109 4.69 -18.80 -17.85
C ASN A 109 5.44 -20.05 -18.37
N LYS A 110 4.75 -21.21 -18.34
CA LYS A 110 5.23 -22.49 -18.87
C LYS A 110 4.10 -23.18 -19.64
N ASN A 111 4.40 -23.66 -20.85
CA ASN A 111 3.45 -24.41 -21.65
C ASN A 111 2.86 -25.61 -20.87
N GLY A 112 1.54 -25.66 -20.77
CA GLY A 112 0.80 -26.68 -20.04
C GLY A 112 0.75 -26.46 -18.52
N ALA A 113 1.07 -25.25 -18.04
CA ALA A 113 0.74 -24.87 -16.67
C ALA A 113 -0.79 -24.94 -16.49
N PRO A 114 -1.28 -25.51 -15.38
CA PRO A 114 -2.71 -25.53 -15.12
C PRO A 114 -3.19 -24.13 -14.73
N THR A 115 -4.34 -23.73 -15.26
CA THR A 115 -5.12 -22.61 -14.72
C THR A 115 -5.67 -23.00 -13.35
N ARG A 116 -5.58 -22.08 -12.39
CA ARG A 116 -6.15 -22.18 -11.05
C ARG A 116 -7.05 -20.98 -10.79
N ALA A 117 -8.12 -21.17 -10.04
CA ALA A 117 -9.05 -20.14 -9.60
C ALA A 117 -8.67 -19.50 -8.25
N ASP A 118 -7.57 -19.95 -7.63
CA ASP A 118 -7.15 -19.51 -6.30
C ASP A 118 -5.74 -18.90 -6.25
N LEU A 119 -5.22 -18.41 -7.38
CA LEU A 119 -3.87 -17.85 -7.44
C LEU A 119 -3.78 -16.54 -6.66
N PRO A 120 -2.82 -16.39 -5.73
CA PRO A 120 -2.66 -15.15 -5.00
C PRO A 120 -2.18 -14.01 -5.91
N LYS A 121 -3.03 -13.00 -6.12
CA LYS A 121 -2.64 -11.77 -6.81
C LYS A 121 -1.66 -10.99 -5.95
N HIS A 122 -0.43 -10.81 -6.41
CA HIS A 122 0.62 -10.10 -5.66
C HIS A 122 0.47 -8.57 -5.77
N ASP A 123 -0.74 -8.07 -5.49
CA ASP A 123 -1.04 -6.64 -5.45
C ASP A 123 -0.50 -6.00 -4.16
N GLN A 124 -0.91 -6.52 -3.00
CA GLN A 124 -0.41 -6.08 -1.68
C GLN A 124 -0.61 -4.58 -1.40
N SER A 125 -1.54 -3.94 -2.11
CA SER A 125 -1.87 -2.52 -1.92
C SER A 125 -2.56 -2.30 -0.57
N GLY A 126 -2.19 -1.18 0.08
CA GLY A 126 -2.86 -0.60 1.24
C GLY A 126 -3.11 0.89 0.98
N GLY A 127 -3.26 1.71 2.02
CA GLY A 127 -3.63 3.14 1.88
C GLY A 127 -2.55 4.11 1.39
N ASN A 128 -1.46 3.65 0.76
CA ASN A 128 -0.35 4.52 0.34
C ASN A 128 -0.57 5.16 -1.06
N TYR A 129 -1.77 5.67 -1.35
CA TYR A 129 -2.09 6.31 -2.63
C TYR A 129 -1.11 7.47 -2.95
N TRP A 130 -0.70 8.19 -1.92
CA TRP A 130 0.15 9.36 -2.04
C TRP A 130 1.63 9.09 -2.32
N MET A 131 2.14 7.88 -2.02
CA MET A 131 3.57 7.60 -2.15
C MET A 131 3.99 7.47 -3.63
N TRP A 132 3.07 7.03 -4.49
CA TRP A 132 3.32 6.82 -5.91
C TRP A 132 3.73 8.11 -6.63
N PRO A 133 2.97 9.22 -6.59
CA PRO A 133 3.37 10.46 -7.25
C PRO A 133 4.68 11.04 -6.66
N LEU A 134 4.93 10.88 -5.36
CA LEU A 134 6.19 11.33 -4.73
C LEU A 134 7.42 10.60 -5.26
N ILE A 135 7.32 9.28 -5.47
CA ILE A 135 8.42 8.50 -6.05
C ILE A 135 8.64 8.92 -7.51
N GLN A 136 7.57 9.14 -8.28
CA GLN A 136 7.69 9.62 -9.66
C GLN A 136 8.33 11.01 -9.74
N TYR A 137 7.93 11.94 -8.87
CA TYR A 137 8.52 13.26 -8.79
C TYR A 137 10.01 13.20 -8.46
N GLN A 138 10.39 12.43 -7.42
CA GLN A 138 11.80 12.26 -7.05
C GLN A 138 12.62 11.58 -8.16
N ASP A 139 12.02 10.69 -8.96
CA ASP A 139 12.68 10.10 -10.12
C ASP A 139 13.02 11.18 -11.15
N GLN A 140 12.07 12.06 -11.44
CA GLN A 140 12.23 13.17 -12.38
C GLN A 140 13.28 14.19 -11.89
N GLN A 141 13.33 14.46 -10.58
CA GLN A 141 14.36 15.33 -9.99
C GLN A 141 15.72 14.63 -9.81
N GLY A 142 15.79 13.31 -10.02
CA GLY A 142 17.01 12.54 -9.77
C GLY A 142 17.39 12.45 -8.29
N THR A 143 16.41 12.62 -7.39
CA THR A 143 16.58 12.61 -5.93
C THR A 143 16.23 11.27 -5.28
N LEU A 144 15.73 10.29 -6.04
CA LEU A 144 15.54 8.92 -5.54
C LEU A 144 16.86 8.33 -5.05
N ARG A 145 16.91 8.03 -3.75
CA ARG A 145 18.10 7.44 -3.12
C ARG A 145 18.41 6.04 -3.62
N LEU A 146 17.37 5.26 -3.87
CA LEU A 146 17.44 3.88 -4.35
C LEU A 146 16.59 3.74 -5.59
N GLY A 147 17.21 3.36 -6.72
CA GLY A 147 16.53 3.26 -8.01
C GLY A 147 16.85 4.45 -8.90
N GLY A 148 15.86 4.88 -9.69
CA GLY A 148 16.04 5.92 -10.71
C GLY A 148 15.74 5.42 -12.14
N GLY A 149 15.33 6.34 -13.01
CA GLY A 149 15.10 6.08 -14.44
C GLY A 149 13.86 5.21 -14.68
N LEU A 150 12.73 5.56 -14.06
CA LEU A 150 11.48 4.84 -14.24
C LEU A 150 11.08 4.85 -15.71
N THR A 151 10.80 3.66 -16.24
CA THR A 151 10.26 3.52 -17.60
C THR A 151 8.78 3.91 -17.64
N ALA A 152 8.26 4.25 -18.81
CA ALA A 152 6.83 4.55 -18.99
C ALA A 152 5.91 3.42 -18.46
N GLY A 153 6.31 2.15 -18.63
CA GLY A 153 5.54 1.02 -18.09
C GLY A 153 5.58 0.92 -16.56
N GLN A 154 6.66 1.36 -15.92
CA GLN A 154 6.74 1.40 -14.45
C GLN A 154 5.91 2.56 -13.88
N ILE A 155 5.92 3.72 -14.56
CA ILE A 155 5.08 4.87 -14.21
C ILE A 155 3.59 4.45 -14.29
N ALA A 156 3.15 3.89 -15.40
CA ALA A 156 1.78 3.40 -15.54
C ALA A 156 1.39 2.34 -14.48
N ALA A 157 2.33 1.47 -14.10
CA ALA A 157 2.10 0.50 -13.03
C ALA A 157 1.96 1.14 -11.64
N MET A 158 2.65 2.26 -11.40
CA MET A 158 2.53 3.05 -10.17
C MET A 158 1.21 3.82 -10.15
N ASP A 159 0.77 4.40 -11.27
CA ASP A 159 -0.54 5.06 -11.40
C ASP A 159 -1.66 4.06 -11.12
N ALA A 160 -1.56 2.86 -11.69
CA ALA A 160 -2.50 1.78 -11.38
C ALA A 160 -2.41 1.35 -9.89
N GLY A 161 -1.23 1.41 -9.28
CA GLY A 161 -1.01 1.15 -7.85
C GLY A 161 -1.69 2.18 -6.95
N GLU A 162 -1.68 3.45 -7.35
CA GLU A 162 -2.40 4.51 -6.68
C GLU A 162 -3.90 4.26 -6.67
N GLN A 163 -4.47 3.92 -7.82
CA GLN A 163 -5.91 3.62 -7.91
C GLN A 163 -6.30 2.43 -7.04
N ARG A 164 -5.48 1.37 -7.02
CA ARG A 164 -5.70 0.23 -6.12
C ARG A 164 -5.60 0.64 -4.65
N SER A 165 -4.66 1.52 -4.28
CA SER A 165 -4.57 2.07 -2.93
C SER A 165 -5.80 2.88 -2.52
N LYS A 166 -6.35 3.69 -3.42
CA LYS A 166 -7.60 4.44 -3.24
C LYS A 166 -8.79 3.51 -3.03
N GLN A 167 -8.92 2.49 -3.87
CA GLN A 167 -9.95 1.45 -3.71
C GLN A 167 -9.85 0.75 -2.34
N GLN A 168 -8.65 0.41 -1.88
CA GLN A 168 -8.45 -0.21 -0.56
C GLN A 168 -8.98 0.65 0.59
N LEU A 169 -8.87 1.98 0.47
CA LEU A 169 -9.42 2.91 1.46
C LEU A 169 -10.94 2.99 1.39
N GLN A 170 -11.54 2.97 0.19
CA GLN A 170 -12.99 2.95 0.01
C GLN A 170 -13.65 1.68 0.56
N MET A 171 -12.96 0.54 0.47
CA MET A 171 -13.47 -0.72 1.01
C MET A 171 -13.33 -0.84 2.54
N ALA A 172 -12.59 0.06 3.21
CA ALA A 172 -12.14 -0.13 4.58
C ALA A 172 -13.18 0.27 5.64
N ALA A 173 -14.15 1.11 5.29
CA ALA A 173 -15.11 1.66 6.24
C ALA A 173 -16.46 1.98 5.58
N THR A 174 -17.51 2.03 6.40
CA THR A 174 -18.81 2.59 6.02
C THR A 174 -19.26 3.64 7.03
N LEU A 175 -20.11 4.55 6.57
CA LEU A 175 -20.86 5.49 7.40
C LEU A 175 -22.35 5.12 7.38
N ASP A 176 -22.99 5.19 8.55
CA ASP A 176 -24.44 5.07 8.69
C ASP A 176 -24.95 6.20 9.58
N VAL A 177 -26.04 6.87 9.20
CA VAL A 177 -26.58 8.03 9.90
C VAL A 177 -28.01 7.74 10.34
N VAL A 178 -28.25 7.80 11.65
CA VAL A 178 -29.57 7.58 12.26
C VAL A 178 -29.86 8.69 13.25
N GLY A 179 -30.80 9.57 12.90
CA GLY A 179 -31.04 10.79 13.68
C GLY A 179 -29.78 11.66 13.72
N ASP A 180 -29.40 12.12 14.90
CA ASP A 180 -28.20 12.94 15.11
C ASP A 180 -26.98 12.10 15.50
N THR A 181 -26.88 10.87 15.00
CA THR A 181 -25.74 9.98 15.27
C THR A 181 -25.20 9.45 13.95
N VAL A 182 -23.89 9.59 13.75
CA VAL A 182 -23.16 8.91 12.68
C VAL A 182 -22.34 7.76 13.25
N THR A 183 -22.42 6.61 12.61
CA THR A 183 -21.68 5.39 12.96
C THR A 183 -20.61 5.13 11.92
N VAL A 184 -19.35 5.02 12.35
CA VAL A 184 -18.22 4.62 11.52
C VAL A 184 -17.94 3.14 11.77
N THR A 185 -18.07 2.29 10.75
CA THR A 185 -17.84 0.84 10.88
C THR A 185 -16.48 0.45 10.32
N ASN A 186 -15.70 -0.31 11.09
CA ASN A 186 -14.44 -0.89 10.60
C ASN A 186 -14.71 -2.20 9.85
N LEU A 187 -14.45 -2.20 8.54
CA LEU A 187 -14.59 -3.37 7.67
C LEU A 187 -13.28 -4.14 7.48
N THR A 188 -12.21 -3.76 8.19
CA THR A 188 -10.88 -4.35 8.07
C THR A 188 -10.60 -5.38 9.16
N GLY A 189 -9.58 -6.22 8.93
CA GLY A 189 -9.14 -7.22 9.88
C GLY A 189 -8.25 -6.69 11.02
N HIS A 190 -7.89 -5.41 11.03
CA HIS A 190 -7.03 -4.75 12.01
C HIS A 190 -7.69 -3.45 12.49
N LYS A 191 -7.00 -2.60 13.27
CA LYS A 191 -7.60 -1.30 13.60
C LYS A 191 -7.77 -0.45 12.34
N LEU A 192 -8.81 0.38 12.32
CA LEU A 192 -9.04 1.37 11.28
C LEU A 192 -8.60 2.75 11.79
N ILE A 193 -7.50 3.30 11.30
CA ILE A 193 -6.51 2.80 10.33
C ILE A 193 -5.35 2.03 11.00
N SER A 194 -4.51 1.32 10.24
CA SER A 194 -3.35 0.58 10.76
C SER A 194 -2.05 0.88 10.00
N GLY A 195 -0.95 0.22 10.36
CA GLY A 195 0.40 0.43 9.80
C GLY A 195 1.27 1.34 10.67
N TYR A 196 2.13 2.14 10.03
CA TYR A 196 2.92 3.20 10.69
C TYR A 196 2.01 4.39 11.00
N PRO A 197 1.74 4.67 12.28
CA PRO A 197 0.74 5.63 12.68
C PRO A 197 1.21 7.09 12.58
N GLU A 198 2.52 7.36 12.59
CA GLU A 198 3.05 8.71 12.51
C GLU A 198 2.56 9.43 11.24
N GLY A 199 1.95 10.60 11.41
CA GLY A 199 1.39 11.39 10.32
C GLY A 199 0.12 10.83 9.67
N ARG A 200 -0.35 9.63 10.05
CA ARG A 200 -1.59 9.06 9.51
C ARG A 200 -2.79 9.39 10.39
N ARG A 201 -3.88 9.82 9.77
CA ARG A 201 -5.14 10.08 10.46
C ARG A 201 -6.33 9.87 9.54
N MET A 202 -7.48 9.59 10.15
CA MET A 202 -8.78 9.71 9.51
C MET A 202 -9.67 10.61 10.35
N TRP A 203 -10.63 11.31 9.74
CA TRP A 203 -11.56 12.17 10.48
C TRP A 203 -12.85 12.36 9.73
N LEU A 204 -13.90 12.75 10.46
CA LEU A 204 -15.14 13.21 9.87
C LEU A 204 -15.01 14.69 9.52
N ASN A 205 -15.19 15.02 8.25
CA ASN A 205 -15.49 16.37 7.79
C ASN A 205 -17.00 16.49 7.61
N ILE A 206 -17.60 17.51 8.21
CA ILE A 206 -19.06 17.68 8.20
C ILE A 206 -19.38 19.09 7.78
N LYS A 207 -20.04 19.24 6.64
CA LYS A 207 -20.48 20.53 6.11
C LYS A 207 -21.97 20.68 6.33
N TRP A 208 -22.36 21.66 7.14
CA TRP A 208 -23.74 21.92 7.54
C TRP A 208 -24.36 23.02 6.69
N TYR A 209 -25.56 22.79 6.17
CA TYR A 209 -26.26 23.73 5.30
C TYR A 209 -27.66 24.05 5.83
N ASP A 210 -28.16 25.25 5.51
CA ASP A 210 -29.57 25.61 5.68
C ASP A 210 -30.44 25.14 4.50
N ASP A 211 -31.72 25.51 4.53
CA ASP A 211 -32.72 25.17 3.51
C ASP A 211 -32.48 25.86 2.16
N SER A 212 -31.52 26.77 2.09
CA SER A 212 -31.11 27.53 0.92
C SER A 212 -29.72 27.12 0.44
N GLU A 213 -29.23 25.95 0.86
CA GLU A 213 -27.91 25.38 0.54
C GLU A 213 -26.74 26.29 0.95
N THR A 214 -26.95 27.19 1.91
CA THR A 214 -25.88 28.05 2.42
C THR A 214 -25.09 27.30 3.47
N LEU A 215 -23.77 27.15 3.25
CA LEU A 215 -22.86 26.57 4.24
C LEU A 215 -22.85 27.41 5.52
N LEU A 216 -23.33 26.81 6.62
CA LEU A 216 -23.39 27.42 7.95
C LEU A 216 -22.13 27.16 8.76
N ARG A 217 -21.58 25.94 8.67
CA ARG A 217 -20.39 25.50 9.42
C ARG A 217 -19.74 24.31 8.74
N GLU A 218 -18.41 24.24 8.81
CA GLU A 218 -17.64 23.06 8.43
C GLU A 218 -16.84 22.56 9.64
N ASP A 219 -17.12 21.35 10.10
CA ASP A 219 -16.36 20.66 11.14
C ASP A 219 -15.26 19.81 10.47
N GLY A 220 -14.07 19.73 11.06
CA GLY A 220 -12.96 18.96 10.47
C GLY A 220 -12.45 19.50 9.13
N ALA A 221 -12.46 20.82 8.94
CA ALA A 221 -11.99 21.47 7.71
C ALA A 221 -10.50 21.17 7.41
N TYR A 222 -10.21 20.88 6.13
CA TYR A 222 -8.84 20.73 5.62
C TYR A 222 -8.49 21.92 4.73
N GLY A 223 -7.29 22.47 4.91
CA GLY A 223 -6.83 23.56 4.07
C GLY A 223 -5.55 24.24 4.59
N PRO A 224 -5.25 25.44 4.08
CA PRO A 224 -4.07 26.21 4.47
C PRO A 224 -4.08 26.57 5.96
N ILE A 225 -3.00 26.27 6.67
CA ILE A 225 -2.95 26.44 8.14
C ILE A 225 -2.70 27.89 8.60
N GLY A 226 -2.58 28.86 7.70
CA GLY A 226 -2.28 30.25 8.02
C GLY A 226 -0.80 30.53 8.31
N ALA A 227 0.12 29.65 7.88
CA ALA A 227 1.56 29.80 8.09
C ALA A 227 2.34 29.72 6.77
N THR A 228 3.34 30.58 6.58
CA THR A 228 4.17 30.57 5.37
C THR A 228 5.55 30.01 5.67
N PHE A 229 5.93 28.98 4.90
CA PHE A 229 7.26 28.37 4.92
C PHE A 229 7.96 28.60 3.57
N VAL A 230 9.24 28.27 3.49
CA VAL A 230 10.04 28.38 2.27
C VAL A 230 10.54 27.00 1.91
N ASN A 231 10.30 26.56 0.67
CA ASN A 231 10.89 25.33 0.17
C ASN A 231 12.41 25.53 0.03
N PRO A 232 13.24 24.75 0.75
CA PRO A 232 14.69 24.93 0.75
C PRO A 232 15.36 24.57 -0.58
N VAL A 233 14.68 23.86 -1.49
CA VAL A 233 15.22 23.49 -2.81
C VAL A 233 15.27 24.69 -3.75
N ASP A 234 14.17 25.44 -3.85
CA ASP A 234 13.98 26.50 -4.86
C ASP A 234 13.76 27.91 -4.26
N ASN A 235 13.69 28.01 -2.93
CA ASN A 235 13.39 29.22 -2.17
C ASN A 235 12.00 29.82 -2.44
N THR A 236 11.05 29.02 -2.94
CA THR A 236 9.67 29.46 -3.14
C THR A 236 8.88 29.42 -1.83
N PRO A 237 8.06 30.45 -1.53
CA PRO A 237 7.18 30.42 -0.39
C PRO A 237 5.99 29.49 -0.65
N PHE A 238 5.57 28.75 0.36
CA PHE A 238 4.38 27.91 0.32
C PHE A 238 3.60 27.99 1.64
N GLU A 239 2.31 27.66 1.59
CA GLU A 239 1.45 27.56 2.76
C GLU A 239 1.06 26.10 2.98
N PRO A 240 1.49 25.45 4.07
CA PRO A 240 1.16 24.06 4.34
C PRO A 240 -0.35 23.84 4.45
N GLN A 241 -0.84 22.75 3.87
CA GLN A 241 -2.22 22.30 4.05
C GLN A 241 -2.31 21.17 5.08
N SER A 242 -3.26 21.27 6.02
CA SER A 242 -3.49 20.29 7.09
C SER A 242 -4.93 20.38 7.60
N LEU A 243 -5.32 19.47 8.49
CA LEU A 243 -6.51 19.62 9.31
C LEU A 243 -6.37 20.88 10.17
N LEU A 244 -7.30 21.83 9.99
CA LEU A 244 -7.16 23.18 10.56
C LEU A 244 -7.24 23.14 12.08
N ASP A 245 -8.34 22.62 12.63
CA ASP A 245 -8.57 22.50 14.07
C ASP A 245 -8.78 21.03 14.50
N PRO A 246 -7.69 20.26 14.69
CA PRO A 246 -7.77 18.85 15.07
C PRO A 246 -8.30 18.61 16.49
N TYR A 247 -8.46 19.66 17.30
CA TYR A 247 -8.94 19.56 18.68
C TYR A 247 -10.27 20.29 18.91
N ASP A 248 -10.92 20.76 17.83
CA ASP A 248 -12.27 21.33 17.92
C ASP A 248 -13.23 20.27 18.50
N PRO A 249 -14.12 20.63 19.45
CA PRO A 249 -15.05 19.68 20.05
C PRO A 249 -15.99 18.96 19.08
N ASN A 250 -16.22 19.51 17.87
CA ASN A 250 -17.05 18.91 16.82
C ASN A 250 -16.22 18.09 15.81
N THR A 251 -14.89 18.17 15.87
CA THR A 251 -14.00 17.42 14.97
C THR A 251 -13.66 16.07 15.59
N LYS A 252 -14.17 14.98 15.00
CA LYS A 252 -13.77 13.63 15.38
C LYS A 252 -12.59 13.15 14.53
N VAL A 253 -11.42 13.02 15.15
CA VAL A 253 -10.21 12.47 14.52
C VAL A 253 -9.85 11.13 15.13
N TYR A 254 -9.44 10.18 14.28
CA TYR A 254 -8.93 8.88 14.67
C TYR A 254 -7.45 8.77 14.30
N MET A 255 -6.61 8.58 15.30
CA MET A 255 -5.16 8.43 15.15
C MET A 255 -4.57 7.73 16.39
N ALA A 256 -3.27 7.45 16.34
CA ALA A 256 -2.53 6.98 17.50
C ALA A 256 -1.34 7.90 17.74
N HIS A 257 -1.18 8.33 18.99
CA HIS A 257 -0.07 9.15 19.42
C HIS A 257 0.95 8.30 20.17
N TYR A 258 2.19 8.55 19.79
CA TYR A 258 3.36 7.85 20.30
C TYR A 258 4.24 8.83 21.04
N ALA A 259 4.87 8.34 22.10
CA ALA A 259 5.58 9.17 23.03
C ALA A 259 6.85 8.51 23.54
N MET A 260 7.76 9.37 24.01
CA MET A 260 8.90 9.00 24.82
C MET A 260 8.56 9.23 26.29
N THR A 261 8.82 8.24 27.14
CA THR A 261 8.71 8.40 28.60
C THR A 261 9.90 9.19 29.18
N GLN A 262 9.68 9.89 30.29
CA GLN A 262 10.75 10.54 31.06
C GLN A 262 11.85 9.55 31.49
N GLU A 263 11.48 8.34 31.91
CA GLU A 263 12.43 7.30 32.32
C GLU A 263 13.37 6.93 31.16
N TRP A 264 12.79 6.74 29.97
CA TRP A 264 13.57 6.42 28.78
C TRP A 264 14.44 7.60 28.33
N ALA A 265 13.90 8.81 28.35
CA ALA A 265 14.67 10.02 28.08
C ALA A 265 15.86 10.17 29.04
N SER A 266 15.69 9.87 30.34
CA SER A 266 16.77 9.89 31.33
C SER A 266 17.86 8.87 31.04
N THR A 267 17.50 7.74 30.43
CA THR A 267 18.47 6.72 30.00
C THR A 267 19.26 7.18 28.78
N LEU A 268 18.63 7.93 27.86
CA LEU A 268 19.23 8.37 26.62
C LEU A 268 19.99 9.69 26.73
N ALA A 269 19.64 10.59 27.65
CA ALA A 269 20.16 11.95 27.70
C ALA A 269 21.70 12.03 27.76
N ASP A 270 22.33 11.08 28.46
CA ASP A 270 23.79 11.01 28.63
C ASP A 270 24.50 10.21 27.51
N VAL A 271 23.74 9.64 26.56
CA VAL A 271 24.32 8.91 25.42
C VAL A 271 24.91 9.93 24.44
N VAL A 272 26.19 9.73 24.11
CA VAL A 272 26.91 10.53 23.12
C VAL A 272 27.27 9.62 21.96
N ASP A 273 26.91 10.02 20.74
CA ASP A 273 27.42 9.38 19.54
C ASP A 273 28.93 9.71 19.41
N PRO A 274 29.84 8.73 19.56
CA PRO A 274 31.27 8.98 19.48
C PRO A 274 31.72 9.39 18.08
N ALA A 275 30.96 9.02 17.04
CA ALA A 275 31.28 9.30 15.64
C ALA A 275 30.82 10.69 15.21
N ALA A 276 29.62 11.10 15.61
CA ALA A 276 29.07 12.41 15.30
C ALA A 276 29.42 13.51 16.33
N GLY A 277 29.88 13.13 17.53
CA GLY A 277 30.13 14.07 18.63
C GLY A 277 28.85 14.70 19.19
N THR A 278 27.68 14.23 18.78
CA THR A 278 26.36 14.72 19.17
C THR A 278 25.79 13.92 20.33
N SER A 279 25.21 14.62 21.31
CA SER A 279 24.50 13.99 22.42
C SER A 279 23.07 13.67 22.01
N PHE A 280 22.57 12.50 22.41
CA PHE A 280 21.16 12.16 22.30
C PHE A 280 20.31 13.14 23.11
N GLY A 281 20.84 13.67 24.22
CA GLY A 281 20.18 14.71 25.01
C GLY A 281 19.80 15.97 24.21
N SER A 282 20.50 16.30 23.12
CA SER A 282 20.17 17.45 22.25
C SER A 282 19.16 17.16 21.14
N ILE A 283 18.69 15.92 21.00
CA ILE A 283 17.68 15.59 19.99
C ILE A 283 16.37 16.29 20.35
N VAL A 284 15.86 17.09 19.41
CA VAL A 284 14.55 17.77 19.50
C VAL A 284 13.44 16.74 19.29
N LEU A 285 12.41 16.80 20.13
CA LEU A 285 11.31 15.82 20.13
C LEU A 285 10.17 16.20 19.17
N ASP A 286 9.92 17.48 18.95
CA ASP A 286 8.86 17.98 18.07
C ASP A 286 9.16 19.40 17.58
N TYR A 287 8.33 19.90 16.66
CA TYR A 287 8.43 21.24 16.10
C TYR A 287 7.07 21.92 16.13
N ASP A 288 7.06 23.22 16.35
CA ASP A 288 5.82 24.00 16.31
C ASP A 288 5.24 24.04 14.89
N ARG A 289 3.97 23.63 14.74
CA ARG A 289 3.33 23.47 13.43
C ARG A 289 3.24 24.76 12.61
N TYR A 290 3.27 25.94 13.24
CA TYR A 290 3.08 27.24 12.58
C TYR A 290 4.40 27.97 12.32
N THR A 291 5.41 27.75 13.15
CA THR A 291 6.67 28.49 13.10
C THR A 291 7.87 27.62 12.75
N GLY A 292 7.75 26.29 12.89
CA GLY A 292 8.87 25.36 12.78
C GLY A 292 9.89 25.50 13.91
N ALA A 293 9.58 26.24 14.98
CA ALA A 293 10.47 26.37 16.12
C ALA A 293 10.68 25.00 16.78
N PRO A 294 11.93 24.63 17.14
CA PRO A 294 12.20 23.38 17.82
C PRO A 294 11.53 23.40 19.20
N GLY A 295 10.82 22.32 19.52
CA GLY A 295 10.27 22.08 20.84
C GLY A 295 11.31 21.49 21.81
N PRO A 296 10.87 20.81 22.88
CA PRO A 296 11.75 20.29 23.90
C PRO A 296 12.71 19.21 23.38
N THR A 297 13.84 19.07 24.07
CA THR A 297 14.83 18.02 23.79
C THR A 297 14.65 16.80 24.68
N ILE A 298 15.35 15.71 24.37
CA ILE A 298 15.45 14.53 25.26
C ILE A 298 15.94 14.94 26.66
N ALA A 299 16.91 15.86 26.76
CA ALA A 299 17.40 16.34 28.06
C ALA A 299 16.33 17.11 28.85
N ASP A 300 15.47 17.88 28.17
CA ASP A 300 14.38 18.62 28.82
C ASP A 300 13.32 17.66 29.39
N LEU A 301 12.99 16.61 28.63
CA LEU A 301 12.10 15.53 29.08
C LEU A 301 12.72 14.77 30.26
N ALA A 302 14.00 14.39 30.17
CA ALA A 302 14.72 13.73 31.25
C ALA A 302 14.71 14.58 32.55
N GLY A 303 14.82 15.89 32.42
CA GLY A 303 14.73 16.86 33.53
C GLY A 303 13.36 16.88 34.23
N GLY A 304 12.32 16.28 33.65
CA GLY A 304 11.01 16.07 34.29
C GLY A 304 10.05 17.24 34.23
N SER A 305 10.40 18.32 33.52
CA SER A 305 9.57 19.51 33.41
C SER A 305 8.32 19.31 32.52
N LEU A 306 8.34 18.31 31.64
CA LEU A 306 7.28 17.99 30.67
C LEU A 306 6.26 16.96 31.17
N GLY A 307 6.49 16.36 32.34
CA GLY A 307 5.66 15.28 32.88
C GLY A 307 6.19 13.88 32.56
N ALA A 308 5.32 12.88 32.60
CA ALA A 308 5.71 11.47 32.54
C ALA A 308 6.16 11.00 31.15
N TYR A 309 5.70 11.67 30.09
CA TYR A 309 6.04 11.39 28.70
C TYR A 309 5.85 12.64 27.84
N HIS A 310 6.41 12.64 26.63
CA HIS A 310 6.21 13.66 25.60
C HIS A 310 5.92 12.99 24.25
N GLU A 311 4.90 13.46 23.53
CA GLU A 311 4.55 12.94 22.21
C GLU A 311 5.59 13.34 21.17
N THR A 312 5.95 12.42 20.28
CA THR A 312 6.98 12.68 19.27
C THR A 312 6.84 11.74 18.09
N PHE A 313 7.30 12.19 16.91
CA PHE A 313 7.36 11.38 15.70
C PHE A 313 8.65 10.55 15.57
N HIS A 314 9.51 10.51 16.60
CA HIS A 314 10.69 9.65 16.62
C HIS A 314 10.33 8.16 16.71
N PHE A 315 10.04 7.55 15.55
CA PHE A 315 9.65 6.14 15.42
C PHE A 315 10.54 5.16 16.23
N VAL A 316 11.87 5.32 16.16
CA VAL A 316 12.82 4.42 16.84
C VAL A 316 12.93 4.68 18.34
N LEU A 317 12.67 5.93 18.78
CA LEU A 317 12.89 6.33 20.17
C LEU A 317 11.62 6.24 21.02
N ASN A 318 10.45 6.19 20.38
CA ASN A 318 9.16 6.03 21.05
C ASN A 318 9.07 4.72 21.83
N ASN A 319 8.66 4.82 23.10
CA ASN A 319 8.47 3.69 24.00
C ASN A 319 7.14 3.71 24.76
N HIS A 320 6.26 4.68 24.47
CA HIS A 320 4.92 4.79 25.01
C HIS A 320 3.88 5.08 23.92
N VAL A 321 2.64 4.61 24.14
CA VAL A 321 1.46 4.98 23.35
C VAL A 321 0.61 5.87 24.25
N SER A 322 0.61 7.18 24.00
CA SER A 322 -0.11 8.15 24.83
C SER A 322 -1.62 8.11 24.57
N SER A 323 -2.00 7.88 23.31
CA SER A 323 -3.40 7.67 22.90
C SER A 323 -3.48 6.78 21.67
N ASP A 324 -4.58 6.05 21.53
CA ASP A 324 -4.90 5.24 20.36
C ASP A 324 -6.41 5.05 20.33
N ASN A 325 -7.07 5.90 19.55
CA ASN A 325 -8.51 5.86 19.36
C ASN A 325 -8.88 5.30 17.98
N ARG A 326 -8.02 4.49 17.35
CA ARG A 326 -8.34 3.84 16.07
C ARG A 326 -9.35 2.70 16.30
N ILE A 327 -10.34 2.56 15.42
CA ILE A 327 -11.49 1.67 15.62
C ILE A 327 -11.05 0.21 15.58
N PRO A 328 -11.32 -0.62 16.60
CA PRO A 328 -10.96 -2.05 16.64
C PRO A 328 -11.53 -2.89 15.49
N PRO A 329 -10.87 -4.00 15.08
CA PRO A 329 -11.49 -4.97 14.18
C PRO A 329 -12.57 -5.79 14.90
N TYR A 330 -13.46 -6.39 14.13
CA TYR A 330 -14.51 -7.25 14.66
C TYR A 330 -13.97 -8.36 15.58
N GLY A 331 -14.54 -8.39 16.78
CA GLY A 331 -14.21 -9.37 17.82
C GLY A 331 -12.81 -9.20 18.41
N MET A 332 -12.27 -7.97 18.45
CA MET A 332 -10.98 -7.71 19.11
C MET A 332 -11.05 -8.02 20.61
N ARG A 333 -10.47 -9.15 21.02
CA ARG A 333 -10.51 -9.62 22.41
C ARG A 333 -9.55 -8.83 23.29
N TYR A 334 -10.03 -8.33 24.42
CA TYR A 334 -9.26 -7.51 25.37
C TYR A 334 -7.97 -8.22 25.81
N ASP A 335 -8.05 -9.47 26.27
CA ASP A 335 -6.89 -10.18 26.83
C ASP A 335 -5.78 -10.43 25.80
N ILE A 336 -6.18 -10.69 24.54
CA ILE A 336 -5.24 -10.91 23.44
C ILE A 336 -4.61 -9.57 23.01
N ALA A 337 -5.42 -8.52 22.89
CA ALA A 337 -4.93 -7.18 22.60
C ALA A 337 -3.94 -6.69 23.67
N LYS A 338 -4.24 -6.91 24.95
CA LYS A 338 -3.36 -6.59 26.07
C LYS A 338 -2.03 -7.33 26.00
N THR A 339 -2.08 -8.64 25.78
CA THR A 339 -0.88 -9.48 25.64
C THR A 339 0.01 -9.03 24.47
N ARG A 340 -0.59 -8.43 23.43
CA ARG A 340 0.06 -8.04 22.18
C ARG A 340 0.31 -6.53 22.06
N ASN A 341 0.20 -5.80 23.17
CA ASN A 341 0.37 -4.34 23.24
C ASN A 341 -0.50 -3.55 22.24
N ALA A 342 -1.70 -4.03 21.91
CA ALA A 342 -2.57 -3.48 20.87
C ALA A 342 -3.89 -2.90 21.39
N LEU A 343 -4.06 -2.71 22.70
CA LEU A 343 -5.27 -2.10 23.27
C LEU A 343 -5.51 -0.69 22.68
N PRO A 344 -6.78 -0.25 22.55
CA PRO A 344 -7.09 1.18 22.52
C PRO A 344 -6.54 1.88 23.76
N VAL A 345 -6.21 3.17 23.62
CA VAL A 345 -5.72 4.00 24.73
C VAL A 345 -6.53 5.30 24.76
N PRO A 346 -7.39 5.52 25.79
CA PRO A 346 -7.61 4.65 26.96
C PRO A 346 -8.34 3.33 26.63
N GLU A 347 -8.22 2.34 27.52
CA GLU A 347 -8.74 0.97 27.31
C GLU A 347 -10.25 0.82 27.50
N ASP A 348 -10.93 1.87 27.98
CA ASP A 348 -12.37 1.93 28.20
C ASP A 348 -13.16 2.48 27.00
N GLN A 349 -12.51 2.70 25.87
CA GLN A 349 -13.19 2.98 24.60
C GLN A 349 -13.92 1.73 24.06
N TYR A 350 -14.80 1.93 23.08
CA TYR A 350 -15.39 0.85 22.27
C TYR A 350 -16.08 -0.24 23.11
N GLY A 351 -17.05 0.17 23.92
CA GLY A 351 -17.85 -0.72 24.78
C GLY A 351 -17.21 -1.06 26.13
N SER A 352 -15.99 -0.60 26.40
CA SER A 352 -15.27 -0.80 27.67
C SER A 352 -15.24 -2.28 28.14
N PRO A 353 -14.87 -3.25 27.28
CA PRO A 353 -15.12 -4.67 27.52
C PRO A 353 -14.43 -5.26 28.75
N GLY A 354 -13.25 -4.76 29.11
CA GLY A 354 -12.40 -5.32 30.17
C GLY A 354 -11.99 -6.78 29.94
N PRO A 355 -11.36 -7.43 30.95
CA PRO A 355 -10.92 -8.83 30.85
C PRO A 355 -12.02 -9.80 30.44
N GLY A 356 -11.74 -10.68 29.47
CA GLY A 356 -12.68 -11.64 28.89
C GLY A 356 -13.66 -11.07 27.86
N GLY A 357 -13.74 -9.75 27.68
CA GLY A 357 -14.63 -9.11 26.70
C GLY A 357 -13.96 -8.85 25.34
N SER A 358 -14.74 -8.31 24.40
CA SER A 358 -14.27 -7.86 23.07
C SER A 358 -14.73 -6.43 22.80
N PHE A 359 -13.88 -5.65 22.15
CA PHE A 359 -14.21 -4.26 21.78
C PHE A 359 -15.23 -4.19 20.65
N ASP A 360 -16.00 -3.12 20.64
CA ASP A 360 -16.84 -2.76 19.51
C ASP A 360 -15.98 -2.44 18.28
N HIS A 361 -16.48 -2.79 17.11
CA HIS A 361 -15.82 -2.58 15.81
C HIS A 361 -16.38 -1.37 15.06
N GLN A 362 -17.15 -0.55 15.78
CA GLN A 362 -17.80 0.66 15.31
C GLN A 362 -17.51 1.77 16.31
N ASP A 363 -17.50 3.00 15.82
CA ASP A 363 -17.56 4.20 16.65
C ASP A 363 -18.85 4.96 16.34
N THR A 364 -19.55 5.42 17.37
CA THR A 364 -20.72 6.27 17.23
C THR A 364 -20.36 7.69 17.64
N VAL A 365 -20.62 8.65 16.76
CA VAL A 365 -20.36 10.07 16.99
C VAL A 365 -21.69 10.80 17.01
N ASP A 366 -21.98 11.45 18.14
CA ASP A 366 -23.12 12.34 18.26
C ASP A 366 -22.85 13.60 17.45
N LEU A 367 -23.74 13.88 16.50
CA LEU A 367 -23.70 15.07 15.66
C LEU A 367 -24.21 16.28 16.46
N ASN A 368 -23.66 17.46 16.15
CA ASN A 368 -24.04 18.72 16.79
C ASN A 368 -24.49 19.76 15.74
N PRO A 369 -25.67 19.60 15.11
CA PRO A 369 -26.13 20.51 14.07
C PRO A 369 -26.16 21.98 14.54
N PRO A 370 -25.58 22.94 13.80
CA PRO A 370 -25.72 24.36 14.15
C PRO A 370 -27.17 24.82 13.98
N GLN A 371 -27.53 25.90 14.68
CA GLN A 371 -28.87 26.48 14.56
C GLN A 371 -29.18 26.85 13.10
N GLY A 372 -30.29 26.33 12.58
CA GLY A 372 -30.73 26.58 11.21
C GLY A 372 -30.27 25.53 10.19
N ALA A 373 -29.41 24.58 10.60
CA ALA A 373 -29.04 23.48 9.72
C ALA A 373 -30.23 22.55 9.47
N THR A 374 -30.44 22.21 8.20
CA THR A 374 -31.45 21.24 7.74
C THR A 374 -30.83 20.04 7.05
N TYR A 375 -29.60 20.21 6.55
CA TYR A 375 -28.86 19.21 5.79
C TYR A 375 -27.37 19.25 6.15
N ALA A 376 -26.66 18.12 6.01
CA ALA A 376 -25.20 18.11 6.05
C ALA A 376 -24.58 17.00 5.19
N ASP A 377 -23.46 17.30 4.55
CA ASP A 377 -22.55 16.31 3.95
C ASP A 377 -21.58 15.81 5.02
N ILE A 378 -21.46 14.50 5.17
CA ILE A 378 -20.51 13.87 6.09
C ILE A 378 -19.53 13.04 5.28
N THR A 379 -18.25 13.37 5.38
CA THR A 379 -17.18 12.66 4.68
C THR A 379 -16.18 12.08 5.68
N LEU A 380 -15.89 10.79 5.57
CA LEU A 380 -14.74 10.19 6.26
C LEU A 380 -13.50 10.35 5.39
N TYR A 381 -12.63 11.27 5.78
CA TYR A 381 -11.34 11.48 5.13
C TYR A 381 -10.26 10.58 5.71
N TYR A 382 -9.31 10.19 4.86
CA TYR A 382 -8.04 9.59 5.22
C TYR A 382 -6.89 10.45 4.73
N GLN A 383 -5.91 10.69 5.60
CA GLN A 383 -4.64 11.31 5.21
C GLN A 383 -3.49 10.36 5.52
N GLY A 384 -2.71 10.04 4.49
CA GLY A 384 -1.59 9.11 4.58
C GLY A 384 -0.31 9.72 5.18
N THR A 385 -0.15 11.04 5.12
CA THR A 385 0.91 11.79 5.80
C THR A 385 0.43 13.22 6.09
N SER A 386 0.70 13.72 7.30
CA SER A 386 0.31 15.06 7.71
C SER A 386 1.45 16.05 7.55
N TRP A 387 1.12 17.35 7.51
CA TRP A 387 2.12 18.43 7.52
C TRP A 387 3.07 18.29 8.71
N GLU A 388 2.56 18.00 9.90
CA GLU A 388 3.34 17.92 11.13
C GLU A 388 4.42 16.83 11.03
N TYR A 389 4.12 15.73 10.35
CA TYR A 389 5.09 14.66 10.11
C TYR A 389 6.11 15.02 9.02
N VAL A 390 5.68 15.62 7.90
CA VAL A 390 6.59 16.08 6.84
C VAL A 390 7.54 17.17 7.37
N GLN A 391 7.03 18.12 8.15
CA GLN A 391 7.80 19.14 8.84
C GLN A 391 8.82 18.50 9.78
N PHE A 392 8.41 17.51 10.57
CA PHE A 392 9.31 16.79 11.46
C PHE A 392 10.43 16.08 10.68
N LEU A 393 10.12 15.34 9.62
CA LEU A 393 11.13 14.66 8.79
C LEU A 393 12.13 15.66 8.18
N TRP A 394 11.66 16.83 7.76
CA TRP A 394 12.52 17.88 7.24
C TRP A 394 13.41 18.50 8.31
N LEU A 395 12.83 19.00 9.41
CA LEU A 395 13.56 19.77 10.43
C LEU A 395 14.41 18.88 11.34
N ALA A 396 14.00 17.64 11.60
CA ALA A 396 14.78 16.69 12.39
C ALA A 396 15.99 16.13 11.64
N ASN A 397 16.03 16.25 10.30
CA ASN A 397 17.15 15.81 9.49
C ASN A 397 18.33 16.79 9.60
N ASN A 398 19.11 16.65 10.67
CA ASN A 398 20.25 17.50 11.00
C ASN A 398 21.62 16.91 10.61
N THR A 399 21.61 15.87 9.78
CA THR A 399 22.80 15.23 9.22
C THR A 399 23.66 16.25 8.46
N ALA A 400 24.98 16.19 8.62
CA ALA A 400 25.86 17.23 8.09
C ALA A 400 25.84 17.25 6.54
N PRO A 401 25.91 18.43 5.90
CA PRO A 401 25.90 18.52 4.44
C PRO A 401 26.95 17.62 3.78
N GLY A 402 26.52 16.83 2.79
CA GLY A 402 27.37 15.87 2.07
C GLY A 402 27.50 14.49 2.74
N GLU A 403 26.93 14.29 3.92
CA GLU A 403 26.81 12.96 4.51
C GLU A 403 25.66 12.14 3.90
N PHE A 404 25.70 10.84 4.12
CA PHE A 404 24.64 9.93 3.68
C PHE A 404 23.32 10.33 4.33
N LEU A 405 22.31 10.60 3.50
CA LEU A 405 20.94 11.05 3.86
C LEU A 405 20.82 12.52 4.32
N ALA A 406 21.85 13.35 4.12
CA ALA A 406 21.83 14.76 4.53
C ALA A 406 20.66 15.58 3.93
N ASP A 407 20.22 15.24 2.72
CA ASP A 407 19.21 16.01 1.98
C ASP A 407 17.83 15.34 1.97
N GLU A 408 17.65 14.16 2.57
CA GLU A 408 16.41 13.38 2.41
C GLU A 408 15.18 14.06 3.04
N GLY A 409 15.36 14.77 4.16
CA GLY A 409 14.28 15.58 4.73
C GLY A 409 13.85 16.72 3.81
N VAL A 410 14.80 17.34 3.10
CA VAL A 410 14.55 18.39 2.10
C VAL A 410 13.89 17.82 0.85
N ASN A 411 14.42 16.71 0.32
CA ASN A 411 13.87 16.04 -0.86
C ASN A 411 12.45 15.52 -0.62
N MET A 412 12.18 15.00 0.59
CA MET A 412 10.84 14.56 0.99
C MET A 412 9.85 15.73 1.05
N LEU A 413 10.24 16.87 1.62
CA LEU A 413 9.40 18.07 1.64
C LEU A 413 9.13 18.57 0.22
N ASP A 414 10.15 18.69 -0.61
CA ASP A 414 10.02 19.14 -2.00
C ASP A 414 9.10 18.23 -2.81
N ALA A 415 9.25 16.91 -2.67
CA ALA A 415 8.37 15.94 -3.29
C ALA A 415 6.93 16.07 -2.76
N TRP A 416 6.73 16.20 -1.46
CA TRP A 416 5.39 16.35 -0.89
C TRP A 416 4.67 17.61 -1.40
N ILE A 417 5.39 18.72 -1.58
CA ILE A 417 4.82 19.97 -2.13
C ILE A 417 4.44 19.81 -3.61
N ASN A 418 5.28 19.16 -4.41
CA ASN A 418 5.24 19.24 -5.87
C ASN A 418 4.81 17.95 -6.61
N ALA A 419 4.59 16.85 -5.89
CA ALA A 419 4.34 15.55 -6.51
C ALA A 419 3.07 15.48 -7.35
N ASP A 420 2.05 16.26 -7.00
CA ASP A 420 0.82 16.38 -7.75
C ASP A 420 0.65 17.86 -8.17
N PRO A 421 0.75 18.17 -9.49
CA PRO A 421 0.62 19.53 -9.98
C PRO A 421 -0.80 20.08 -9.85
N ASP A 422 -1.80 19.21 -9.73
CA ASP A 422 -3.22 19.57 -9.62
C ASP A 422 -3.67 19.65 -8.15
N ALA A 423 -2.92 19.00 -7.24
CA ALA A 423 -3.18 19.04 -5.80
C ALA A 423 -1.88 19.15 -4.96
N PRO A 424 -1.43 20.37 -4.60
CA PRO A 424 -0.24 20.52 -3.78
C PRO A 424 -0.43 19.84 -2.42
N MET A 425 0.65 19.25 -1.88
CA MET A 425 0.70 18.80 -0.47
C MET A 425 -0.21 17.62 -0.11
N VAL A 426 -0.36 16.66 -1.04
CA VAL A 426 -1.13 15.40 -0.90
C VAL A 426 -2.43 15.59 -0.11
N PRO A 427 -3.55 15.90 -0.79
CA PRO A 427 -4.82 16.09 -0.12
C PRO A 427 -5.30 14.79 0.53
N PRO A 428 -6.16 14.86 1.56
CA PRO A 428 -6.82 13.68 2.08
C PRO A 428 -7.69 13.02 1.01
N PHE A 429 -7.81 11.70 1.13
CA PHE A 429 -8.64 10.88 0.27
C PHE A 429 -9.99 10.59 0.94
N VAL A 430 -11.07 10.68 0.17
CA VAL A 430 -12.43 10.34 0.60
C VAL A 430 -12.55 8.82 0.73
N MET A 431 -12.74 8.31 1.95
CA MET A 431 -12.99 6.88 2.15
C MET A 431 -14.45 6.54 1.84
N THR A 432 -15.38 7.32 2.39
CA THR A 432 -16.82 7.09 2.26
C THR A 432 -17.56 8.37 2.70
N THR A 433 -18.78 8.54 2.22
CA THR A 433 -19.66 9.68 2.51
C THR A 433 -21.01 9.19 3.03
N ALA A 434 -21.72 10.07 3.73
CA ALA A 434 -23.11 9.94 4.12
C ALA A 434 -23.71 11.34 4.26
N SER A 435 -25.03 11.42 4.40
CA SER A 435 -25.72 12.71 4.62
C SER A 435 -26.57 12.67 5.88
N TRP A 436 -26.77 13.84 6.48
CA TRP A 436 -27.66 14.04 7.61
C TRP A 436 -28.81 14.98 7.24
N GLY A 437 -29.99 14.72 7.81
CA GLY A 437 -31.19 15.51 7.55
C GLY A 437 -31.83 15.19 6.20
N ALA A 438 -32.79 16.01 5.80
CA ALA A 438 -33.34 15.96 4.46
C ALA A 438 -32.77 17.17 3.72
N SER A 439 -32.04 16.93 2.64
CA SER A 439 -31.82 17.97 1.64
C SER A 439 -33.20 18.51 1.20
N SER A 440 -33.28 19.79 0.83
CA SER A 440 -34.45 20.32 0.10
C SER A 440 -34.65 19.61 -1.24
N CYS A 441 -33.60 18.94 -1.72
CA CYS A 441 -33.66 17.99 -2.79
C CYS A 441 -34.57 16.81 -2.41
N ALA A 442 -35.68 16.68 -3.14
CA ALA A 442 -36.50 15.49 -3.05
C ALA A 442 -35.94 14.52 -4.09
N VAL A 443 -35.38 13.38 -3.63
CA VAL A 443 -35.02 12.27 -4.52
C VAL A 443 -36.28 11.87 -5.28
N THR A 444 -36.41 12.36 -6.51
CA THR A 444 -37.49 12.02 -7.43
C THR A 444 -37.04 10.94 -8.39
N GLU A 445 -35.72 10.79 -8.56
CA GLU A 445 -35.06 9.79 -9.40
C GLU A 445 -33.92 9.13 -8.61
N PRO A 446 -33.60 7.83 -8.86
CA PRO A 446 -32.54 7.12 -8.14
C PRO A 446 -31.11 7.40 -8.65
N THR A 447 -31.02 8.04 -9.82
CA THR A 447 -29.85 8.56 -10.53
C THR A 447 -30.38 9.72 -11.37
N GLU A 448 -29.62 10.78 -11.59
CA GLU A 448 -30.06 11.96 -12.30
C GLU A 448 -30.41 11.62 -13.76
N ALA A 449 -31.71 11.60 -14.09
CA ALA A 449 -32.19 11.34 -15.45
C ALA A 449 -32.82 12.58 -16.09
N THR A 450 -33.04 13.65 -15.34
CA THR A 450 -33.67 14.89 -15.81
C THR A 450 -32.63 15.99 -15.96
N CYS A 451 -31.89 15.91 -17.06
CA CYS A 451 -30.62 16.63 -17.22
C CYS A 451 -30.69 18.07 -17.73
N ASP A 452 -31.83 18.73 -17.60
CA ASP A 452 -32.03 20.09 -18.11
C ASP A 452 -33.01 20.95 -17.31
N ASP A 453 -33.38 20.53 -16.11
CA ASP A 453 -34.37 21.23 -15.28
C ASP A 453 -33.74 22.12 -14.18
N GLY A 454 -32.43 22.05 -13.99
CA GLY A 454 -31.70 22.85 -13.01
C GLY A 454 -31.87 22.37 -11.58
N VAL A 455 -32.36 21.14 -11.39
CA VAL A 455 -32.61 20.50 -10.11
C VAL A 455 -31.70 19.27 -10.02
N ASP A 456 -31.23 18.99 -8.80
CA ASP A 456 -30.58 17.75 -8.42
C ASP A 456 -31.73 16.81 -8.02
N ASN A 457 -32.04 15.81 -8.84
CA ASN A 457 -33.23 14.97 -8.74
C ASN A 457 -32.92 13.62 -8.08
N ASP A 458 -31.64 13.26 -7.95
CA ASP A 458 -31.16 12.09 -7.21
C ASP A 458 -30.42 12.42 -5.90
N CYS A 459 -30.19 13.72 -5.67
CA CYS A 459 -29.58 14.31 -4.49
C CYS A 459 -28.11 13.97 -4.29
N ASP A 460 -27.34 13.81 -5.37
CA ASP A 460 -25.91 13.50 -5.32
C ASP A 460 -25.00 14.75 -5.19
N GLY A 461 -25.59 15.95 -5.27
CA GLY A 461 -24.92 17.23 -5.16
C GLY A 461 -24.47 17.83 -6.49
N LEU A 462 -24.83 17.21 -7.61
CA LEU A 462 -24.59 17.70 -8.96
C LEU A 462 -25.94 17.95 -9.66
N VAL A 463 -25.93 18.77 -10.71
CA VAL A 463 -27.17 19.19 -11.39
C VAL A 463 -26.99 19.11 -12.89
N ASP A 464 -28.01 18.62 -13.58
CA ASP A 464 -28.07 18.58 -15.04
C ASP A 464 -26.77 18.04 -15.66
N THR A 465 -26.27 18.69 -16.71
CA THR A 465 -25.01 18.36 -17.39
C THR A 465 -23.72 18.43 -16.55
N ALA A 466 -23.78 18.93 -15.32
CA ALA A 466 -22.65 18.85 -14.37
C ALA A 466 -22.66 17.55 -13.57
N ASP A 467 -23.75 16.80 -13.65
CA ASP A 467 -23.97 15.50 -13.03
C ASP A 467 -23.43 14.35 -13.91
N PRO A 468 -22.54 13.48 -13.39
CA PRO A 468 -22.09 12.26 -14.03
C PRO A 468 -23.24 11.33 -14.45
N ASP A 469 -24.33 11.28 -13.69
CA ASP A 469 -25.50 10.45 -13.99
C ASP A 469 -26.28 10.99 -15.20
N CYS A 470 -26.21 12.31 -15.42
CA CYS A 470 -26.66 12.96 -16.65
C CYS A 470 -25.82 12.71 -17.89
N SER A 471 -24.64 12.12 -17.69
CA SER A 471 -23.82 11.59 -18.76
C SER A 471 -24.34 10.23 -19.26
N GLY A 472 -25.33 9.66 -18.58
CA GLY A 472 -26.15 8.54 -19.03
C GLY A 472 -25.36 7.29 -19.34
N CYS A 473 -25.07 6.50 -18.30
CA CYS A 473 -24.99 5.06 -18.49
C CYS A 473 -26.38 4.46 -18.24
N THR A 474 -27.12 4.12 -19.31
CA THR A 474 -28.26 3.20 -19.21
C THR A 474 -27.77 1.82 -19.62
N PRO A 475 -27.95 0.74 -18.82
CA PRO A 475 -27.40 -0.56 -19.17
C PRO A 475 -27.92 -1.04 -20.54
N SER A 476 -27.07 -0.94 -21.57
CA SER A 476 -27.36 -1.45 -22.92
C SER A 476 -27.31 -2.97 -22.94
N ALA A 477 -26.50 -3.54 -22.05
CA ALA A 477 -26.16 -4.95 -21.97
C ALA A 477 -26.11 -5.43 -20.51
N ALA A 478 -25.97 -6.75 -20.34
CA ALA A 478 -25.84 -7.36 -19.03
C ALA A 478 -24.38 -7.48 -18.54
N ASP A 479 -23.43 -7.34 -19.47
CA ASP A 479 -21.98 -7.32 -19.26
C ASP A 479 -21.40 -6.36 -20.32
N ASP A 480 -20.37 -5.57 -19.98
CA ASP A 480 -19.70 -4.64 -20.88
C ASP A 480 -18.64 -5.31 -21.78
N VAL A 481 -19.11 -6.05 -22.79
CA VAL A 481 -18.24 -6.84 -23.69
C VAL A 481 -17.75 -6.09 -24.92
N THR A 482 -18.15 -4.83 -25.06
CA THR A 482 -17.83 -3.96 -26.19
C THR A 482 -16.55 -3.17 -25.88
N CYS A 483 -15.93 -2.57 -26.91
CA CYS A 483 -14.73 -1.74 -26.73
C CYS A 483 -14.98 -0.42 -27.42
N ASP A 484 -15.84 0.37 -26.81
CA ASP A 484 -16.26 1.67 -27.31
C ASP A 484 -16.11 2.78 -26.26
N GLY A 485 -15.57 2.45 -25.07
CA GLY A 485 -15.25 3.42 -24.03
C GLY A 485 -16.50 3.88 -23.30
N ILE A 486 -17.57 3.10 -23.39
CA ILE A 486 -18.84 3.29 -22.72
C ILE A 486 -18.98 2.12 -21.76
N ASP A 487 -19.34 2.42 -20.52
CA ASP A 487 -19.77 1.39 -19.57
C ASP A 487 -21.14 0.87 -20.04
N ASP A 488 -21.24 -0.31 -20.62
CA ASP A 488 -22.51 -0.81 -21.18
C ASP A 488 -23.41 -1.52 -20.14
N ASP A 489 -22.87 -1.88 -18.97
CA ASP A 489 -23.58 -2.55 -17.89
C ASP A 489 -23.73 -1.71 -16.61
N CYS A 490 -23.17 -0.49 -16.63
CA CYS A 490 -23.23 0.55 -15.62
C CYS A 490 -22.70 0.09 -14.26
N ASN A 491 -21.66 -0.75 -14.27
CA ASN A 491 -21.03 -1.25 -13.06
C ASN A 491 -19.92 -0.31 -12.51
N GLY A 492 -19.64 0.80 -13.22
CA GLY A 492 -18.63 1.79 -12.87
C GLY A 492 -17.24 1.48 -13.43
N LEU A 493 -17.11 0.45 -14.27
CA LEU A 493 -15.88 0.07 -14.96
C LEU A 493 -16.15 0.04 -16.46
N ILE A 494 -15.34 0.77 -17.23
CA ILE A 494 -15.48 0.85 -18.69
C ILE A 494 -14.76 -0.32 -19.37
N ASP A 495 -15.43 -0.94 -20.34
CA ASP A 495 -14.98 -2.05 -21.20
C ASP A 495 -14.47 -3.29 -20.42
N ASP A 496 -14.97 -3.54 -19.20
CA ASP A 496 -14.39 -4.52 -18.27
C ASP A 496 -14.72 -5.99 -18.62
N GLY A 497 -15.75 -6.20 -19.43
CA GLY A 497 -16.11 -7.49 -20.03
C GLY A 497 -15.45 -7.76 -21.39
N TYR A 498 -14.66 -6.83 -21.95
CA TYR A 498 -14.07 -7.00 -23.28
C TYR A 498 -13.02 -8.13 -23.35
N VAL A 499 -13.25 -9.10 -24.24
CA VAL A 499 -12.33 -10.23 -24.46
C VAL A 499 -11.46 -10.00 -25.70
N PRO A 500 -10.12 -10.00 -25.60
CA PRO A 500 -9.23 -9.74 -26.74
C PRO A 500 -9.46 -10.65 -27.95
N VAL A 501 -9.53 -10.06 -29.15
CA VAL A 501 -9.85 -10.76 -30.40
C VAL A 501 -8.58 -10.99 -31.25
N PRO A 502 -8.24 -12.23 -31.65
CA PRO A 502 -7.04 -12.49 -32.46
C PRO A 502 -7.07 -11.79 -33.82
N THR A 503 -5.96 -11.20 -34.26
CA THR A 503 -5.81 -10.54 -35.57
C THR A 503 -4.87 -11.31 -36.50
N SER A 504 -4.79 -10.85 -37.75
CA SER A 504 -3.81 -11.35 -38.74
C SER A 504 -2.47 -10.62 -38.68
N SER A 505 -2.31 -9.63 -37.79
CA SER A 505 -1.03 -8.95 -37.62
C SER A 505 -0.05 -9.93 -37.00
N THR A 506 1.20 -9.84 -37.44
CA THR A 506 2.28 -10.68 -36.94
C THR A 506 3.47 -9.83 -36.64
N CYS A 507 4.10 -10.08 -35.50
CA CYS A 507 5.24 -9.33 -35.01
C CYS A 507 6.31 -10.31 -34.52
N GLY A 508 7.56 -9.83 -34.48
CA GLY A 508 8.70 -10.68 -34.25
C GLY A 508 9.09 -11.50 -35.48
N ILE A 509 10.31 -12.05 -35.46
CA ILE A 509 10.87 -12.84 -36.56
C ILE A 509 11.33 -14.18 -35.98
N GLY A 510 10.97 -15.29 -36.63
CA GLY A 510 11.38 -16.63 -36.20
C GLY A 510 10.66 -17.11 -34.94
N GLU A 511 11.40 -17.62 -33.95
CA GLU A 511 10.86 -18.16 -32.68
C GLU A 511 10.24 -17.08 -31.77
N CYS A 512 10.44 -15.80 -32.10
CA CYS A 512 9.78 -14.65 -31.46
C CYS A 512 8.50 -14.23 -32.20
N GLY A 513 8.09 -14.97 -33.24
CA GLY A 513 6.89 -14.68 -34.01
C GLY A 513 5.64 -14.84 -33.15
N ALA A 514 4.86 -13.78 -33.04
CA ALA A 514 3.54 -13.77 -32.40
C ALA A 514 2.48 -13.27 -33.40
N THR A 515 1.25 -13.74 -33.23
CA THR A 515 0.06 -13.15 -33.85
C THR A 515 -0.53 -12.13 -32.89
N GLY A 516 -0.90 -10.97 -33.41
CA GLY A 516 -1.51 -9.91 -32.62
C GLY A 516 -2.94 -10.23 -32.21
N PHE A 517 -3.46 -9.37 -31.34
CA PHE A 517 -4.83 -9.36 -30.87
C PHE A 517 -5.29 -7.91 -30.75
N LEU A 518 -6.60 -7.69 -30.91
CA LEU A 518 -7.25 -6.44 -30.59
C LEU A 518 -7.47 -6.40 -29.08
N GLU A 519 -6.74 -5.52 -28.42
CA GLU A 519 -6.95 -5.17 -27.01
C GLU A 519 -7.79 -3.90 -26.94
N CYS A 520 -8.60 -3.76 -25.89
CA CYS A 520 -9.31 -2.52 -25.65
C CYS A 520 -8.41 -1.55 -24.88
N VAL A 521 -8.18 -0.38 -25.46
CA VAL A 521 -7.43 0.70 -24.81
C VAL A 521 -8.19 2.00 -25.10
N ASP A 522 -8.66 2.65 -24.04
CA ASP A 522 -9.39 3.92 -24.08
C ASP A 522 -10.56 3.93 -25.09
N GLY A 523 -11.40 2.88 -25.06
CA GLY A 523 -12.59 2.77 -25.93
C GLY A 523 -12.30 2.55 -27.41
N SER A 524 -11.11 2.03 -27.74
CA SER A 524 -10.74 1.70 -29.10
C SER A 524 -9.95 0.41 -29.17
N THR A 525 -10.30 -0.46 -30.11
CA THR A 525 -9.57 -1.69 -30.33
C THR A 525 -8.20 -1.40 -30.94
N VAL A 526 -7.13 -1.63 -30.20
CA VAL A 526 -5.75 -1.48 -30.65
C VAL A 526 -5.20 -2.85 -31.02
N ASP A 527 -4.67 -2.97 -32.24
CA ASP A 527 -3.98 -4.18 -32.70
C ASP A 527 -2.60 -4.26 -32.05
N VAL A 528 -2.56 -4.94 -30.91
CA VAL A 528 -1.36 -5.16 -30.12
C VAL A 528 -0.72 -6.45 -30.58
N CYS A 529 0.52 -6.33 -31.05
CA CYS A 529 1.38 -7.47 -31.30
C CYS A 529 2.75 -7.21 -30.70
N THR A 530 3.01 -7.85 -29.57
CA THR A 530 4.34 -7.83 -28.94
C THR A 530 5.13 -9.06 -29.39
N PRO A 531 6.34 -8.89 -29.96
CA PRO A 531 7.21 -10.01 -30.28
C PRO A 531 7.43 -10.90 -29.06
N GLY A 532 7.28 -12.21 -29.23
CA GLY A 532 7.57 -13.16 -28.17
C GLY A 532 9.01 -13.04 -27.69
N SER A 533 9.23 -13.18 -26.39
CA SER A 533 10.60 -13.30 -25.86
C SER A 533 11.30 -14.52 -26.48
N PRO A 534 12.62 -14.47 -26.79
CA PRO A 534 13.34 -15.60 -27.37
C PRO A 534 13.29 -16.82 -26.44
N GLY A 535 12.33 -17.72 -26.67
CA GLY A 535 12.25 -19.01 -25.99
C GLY A 535 13.20 -20.01 -26.64
N ASN A 536 13.98 -20.73 -25.83
CA ASN A 536 14.80 -21.85 -26.28
C ASN A 536 13.96 -22.85 -27.11
N GLY A 537 14.17 -22.80 -28.43
CA GLY A 537 13.38 -23.52 -29.40
C GLY A 537 13.34 -25.03 -29.16
N ARG A 538 12.16 -25.62 -29.41
CA ARG A 538 12.05 -27.04 -29.71
C ARG A 538 11.26 -27.21 -31.00
N THR A 539 12.00 -27.16 -32.10
CA THR A 539 11.77 -27.86 -33.38
C THR A 539 10.44 -28.61 -33.47
N VAL A 540 9.46 -27.98 -34.11
CA VAL A 540 8.24 -28.65 -34.58
C VAL A 540 8.64 -29.71 -35.60
N ARG A 541 8.58 -30.99 -35.22
CA ARG A 541 8.48 -32.07 -36.19
C ARG A 541 7.09 -32.02 -36.80
N ARG A 542 7.04 -31.89 -38.13
CA ARG A 542 5.83 -31.95 -38.96
C ARG A 542 5.01 -33.23 -38.68
N PRO A 543 3.67 -33.17 -38.81
CA PRO A 543 2.79 -34.30 -38.54
C PRO A 543 2.95 -35.40 -39.60
N ASP A 544 3.02 -36.63 -39.13
CA ASP A 544 3.04 -37.84 -39.96
C ASP A 544 1.68 -38.00 -40.64
N LEU A 545 1.67 -37.86 -41.96
CA LEU A 545 0.52 -38.13 -42.80
C LEU A 545 0.28 -39.64 -42.87
N ARG A 546 -0.91 -40.05 -42.42
CA ARG A 546 -1.49 -41.38 -42.62
C ARG A 546 -1.14 -41.95 -44.00
N ARG A 547 -0.62 -43.19 -44.04
CA ARG A 547 -0.75 -44.07 -45.20
C ARG A 547 -1.32 -45.43 -44.81
N GLN A 548 -2.40 -45.76 -45.52
CA GLN A 548 -3.01 -47.08 -45.66
C GLN A 548 -2.02 -48.14 -46.21
N PRO A 549 -2.31 -49.44 -46.05
CA PRO A 549 -1.39 -50.51 -46.39
C PRO A 549 -1.43 -50.85 -47.89
N GLY A 550 -0.26 -51.03 -48.50
CA GLY A 550 -0.17 -51.61 -49.84
C GLY A 550 1.21 -51.53 -50.49
N GLN A 551 1.72 -52.70 -50.87
CA GLN A 551 2.76 -52.97 -51.89
C GLN A 551 4.25 -53.02 -51.47
N ARG A 552 4.70 -54.26 -51.19
CA ARG A 552 5.84 -54.98 -51.80
C ARG A 552 6.88 -54.15 -52.60
N LEU A 553 8.15 -54.16 -52.18
CA LEU A 553 9.25 -55.02 -52.69
C LEU A 553 10.66 -54.42 -52.44
N ARG A 554 11.58 -55.36 -52.16
CA ARG A 554 13.03 -55.41 -52.48
C ARG A 554 14.06 -54.69 -51.59
N ARG A 555 14.83 -55.57 -50.94
CA ARG A 555 16.22 -55.46 -50.46
C ARG A 555 17.14 -54.69 -51.41
N LEU A 556 18.13 -54.00 -50.85
CA LEU A 556 19.54 -54.15 -51.26
C LEU A 556 20.49 -53.77 -50.11
N ARG A 557 21.55 -54.57 -49.99
CA ARG A 557 22.64 -54.54 -49.00
C ARG A 557 23.72 -53.53 -49.42
N GLY A 558 24.53 -53.06 -48.46
CA GLY A 558 25.90 -52.62 -48.74
C GLY A 558 26.55 -51.75 -47.66
N ARG A 559 27.44 -52.35 -46.85
CA ARG A 559 28.44 -51.67 -46.00
C ARG A 559 29.68 -51.24 -46.87
N PRO A 560 30.84 -50.86 -46.30
CA PRO A 560 31.22 -49.57 -45.70
C PRO A 560 32.60 -49.06 -46.24
N GLY A 561 33.14 -47.93 -45.75
CA GLY A 561 34.60 -47.77 -45.69
C GLY A 561 35.21 -46.35 -45.73
N HIS A 562 36.11 -46.13 -44.77
CA HIS A 562 37.39 -45.39 -44.83
C HIS A 562 37.51 -43.89 -44.46
N ARG A 563 38.15 -43.71 -43.28
CA ARG A 563 39.22 -42.78 -42.84
C ARG A 563 39.68 -41.67 -43.80
N LEU A 564 39.89 -40.45 -43.26
CA LEU A 564 41.22 -39.83 -43.00
C LEU A 564 41.10 -38.41 -42.41
N ARG A 565 42.14 -37.99 -41.67
CA ARG A 565 42.30 -36.72 -40.94
C ARG A 565 43.00 -35.64 -41.79
N ALA A 566 42.62 -34.39 -41.49
CA ALA A 566 43.41 -33.14 -41.34
C ALA A 566 44.21 -32.53 -42.52
N GLY A 567 43.96 -31.23 -42.77
CA GLY A 567 44.93 -30.31 -43.37
C GLY A 567 44.38 -29.04 -44.04
N ARG A 568 44.30 -27.94 -43.27
CA ARG A 568 44.45 -26.49 -43.60
C ARG A 568 43.81 -25.87 -44.87
N LEU A 569 43.09 -24.76 -44.68
CA LEU A 569 43.35 -23.50 -45.40
C LEU A 569 42.89 -22.29 -44.57
N PHE A 570 43.64 -21.19 -44.71
CA PHE A 570 43.58 -19.92 -43.97
C PHE A 570 42.78 -18.87 -44.76
N ASP A 571 42.55 -17.71 -44.11
CA ASP A 571 42.36 -16.34 -44.67
C ASP A 571 40.92 -15.83 -44.98
N LEU A 572 40.36 -14.88 -44.19
CA LEU A 572 40.57 -13.40 -44.29
C LEU A 572 39.65 -12.57 -43.35
N LEU A 573 40.31 -11.59 -42.68
CA LEU A 573 39.93 -10.19 -42.33
C LEU A 573 38.76 -9.84 -41.39
N PHE A 574 39.12 -9.22 -40.26
CA PHE A 574 38.32 -8.31 -39.44
C PHE A 574 39.14 -7.03 -39.13
N GLN A 575 38.57 -5.87 -39.44
CA GLN A 575 38.87 -4.49 -38.98
C GLN A 575 37.48 -3.83 -38.80
N ALA A 576 37.19 -2.83 -37.98
CA ALA A 576 37.85 -2.12 -36.88
C ALA A 576 36.73 -1.27 -36.20
N ASP A 577 36.85 -1.01 -34.89
CA ASP A 577 36.83 0.33 -34.27
C ASP A 577 36.30 0.33 -32.82
N LEU A 578 37.23 0.70 -31.93
CA LEU A 578 37.06 0.90 -30.49
C LEU A 578 37.88 2.16 -30.14
N GLN A 579 37.24 3.31 -29.99
CA GLN A 579 37.75 4.47 -29.24
C GLN A 579 36.60 5.39 -28.80
N ARG A 580 36.35 5.45 -27.49
CA ARG A 580 36.26 6.69 -26.68
C ARG A 580 35.73 6.38 -25.28
N ALA A 581 36.65 6.20 -24.34
CA ALA A 581 36.46 6.53 -22.92
C ALA A 581 37.86 6.68 -22.30
N GLY A 582 38.39 7.91 -22.32
CA GLY A 582 39.28 8.38 -21.25
C GLY A 582 38.38 9.05 -20.21
N GLY A 583 38.67 9.08 -18.91
CA GLY A 583 39.84 8.70 -18.16
C GLY A 583 39.80 9.55 -16.89
N LEU A 584 39.90 8.94 -15.72
CA LEU A 584 40.31 9.60 -14.48
C LEU A 584 40.78 8.50 -13.52
N GLN A 585 42.10 8.40 -13.39
CA GLN A 585 42.78 7.63 -12.35
C GLN A 585 42.82 8.49 -11.08
N VAL A 586 42.48 7.88 -9.95
CA VAL A 586 42.95 8.32 -8.63
C VAL A 586 43.64 7.13 -7.99
N GLU A 587 44.93 7.31 -7.73
CA GLU A 587 45.80 6.38 -7.00
C GLU A 587 45.29 6.21 -5.56
N GLN A 588 45.03 4.97 -5.13
CA GLN A 588 44.94 4.64 -3.71
C GLN A 588 46.34 4.26 -3.20
N GLN A 589 46.82 5.06 -2.27
CA GLN A 589 48.02 4.80 -1.49
C GLN A 589 47.64 3.91 -0.28
N GLU A 590 48.04 2.64 -0.31
CA GLU A 590 47.96 1.75 0.86
C GLU A 590 49.01 2.15 1.90
N GLN A 591 48.57 2.49 3.13
CA GLN A 591 49.39 2.37 4.33
C GLN A 591 48.59 1.77 5.49
N GLY A 592 48.86 0.48 5.72
CA GLY A 592 48.82 -0.34 6.93
C GLY A 592 47.95 0.03 8.15
N LEU A 593 47.11 -0.93 8.55
CA LEU A 593 46.98 -1.47 9.92
C LEU A 593 46.36 -2.90 9.86
N PRO A 594 46.66 -3.80 10.83
CA PRO A 594 46.69 -5.25 10.61
C PRO A 594 45.37 -5.99 10.87
N ALA A 595 45.29 -7.15 10.22
CA ALA A 595 44.25 -8.15 10.24
C ALA A 595 44.08 -8.91 11.56
N ALA A 596 42.86 -9.40 11.83
CA ALA A 596 42.58 -10.82 12.12
C ALA A 596 41.07 -11.09 12.27
N LEU A 597 40.44 -11.75 11.30
CA LEU A 597 40.07 -13.18 11.37
C LEU A 597 39.32 -13.62 10.10
N ALA A 598 39.63 -14.84 9.68
CA ALA A 598 39.50 -15.36 8.33
C ALA A 598 38.08 -15.71 7.90
N ALA A 599 37.75 -15.36 6.65
CA ALA A 599 36.65 -15.95 5.89
C ALA A 599 37.15 -17.22 5.19
N VAL A 600 36.42 -18.33 5.36
CA VAL A 600 36.56 -19.56 4.56
C VAL A 600 35.48 -19.53 3.46
N PRO A 601 35.82 -19.62 2.17
CA PRO A 601 34.83 -19.68 1.10
C PRO A 601 34.29 -21.11 0.94
N VAL A 602 32.98 -21.31 1.07
CA VAL A 602 32.31 -22.58 0.74
C VAL A 602 31.80 -22.52 -0.70
N THR A 603 32.36 -23.41 -1.51
CA THR A 603 31.95 -23.70 -2.89
C THR A 603 30.71 -24.60 -2.85
N ILE A 604 29.59 -24.17 -3.44
CA ILE A 604 28.40 -25.02 -3.58
C ILE A 604 28.63 -25.96 -4.77
N ARG A 605 28.71 -27.27 -4.50
CA ARG A 605 28.63 -28.33 -5.52
C ARG A 605 27.21 -28.90 -5.56
N ASP A 606 26.68 -28.89 -6.77
CA ASP A 606 25.49 -29.58 -7.24
C ASP A 606 25.62 -31.12 -7.06
N SER A 607 24.61 -31.77 -6.49
CA SER A 607 24.48 -33.23 -6.52
C SER A 607 23.03 -33.69 -6.56
N ARG A 608 22.64 -34.15 -7.76
CA ARG A 608 21.46 -35.00 -8.04
C ARG A 608 21.69 -36.44 -7.56
N ARG A 609 20.63 -37.05 -6.98
CA ARG A 609 20.29 -38.49 -6.84
C ARG A 609 21.32 -39.36 -6.07
N VAL A 610 20.99 -40.37 -5.27
CA VAL A 610 20.06 -41.51 -5.37
C VAL A 610 19.83 -42.06 -3.95
N GLY A 611 18.62 -42.54 -3.65
CA GLY A 611 18.27 -43.33 -2.46
C GLY A 611 16.77 -43.47 -2.34
#